data_AF-A0A9E2V4X1-F1
#
_entry.id   AF-A0A9E2V4X1-F1
#
_cell.length_a   1.000
_cell.length_b   1.000
_cell.length_c   1.000
_cell.angle_alpha   90.00
_cell.angle_beta   90.00
_cell.angle_gamma   90.00
#
_symmetry.space_group_name_H-M   'P 1'
#
loop_
_entity.id
_entity.type
_entity.pdbx_description
1 polymer ?
#
loop_
_entity_poly.entity_id
_entity_poly.type
_entity_poly.pdbx_seq_one_letter_code
_entity_poly.pdbx_strand_id
1 'polypeptide(L)'
;ALEVVAAGPRDLTSEELALLEVAVARVRGLIGPLEPIGLGALWSRLLQAADSTDPEPARFVGMAIGTALLDVEPSARWVAYFGPNGFTPAVVSDVRPLAPVLVVADAMARWRERADGWVGAYLDGALAHLVHTPGDGDDDEPWYATVDDLPEPPTQQVRDLAAVAAGIGLQSAGSEPHAFAVLPGPDVTSCPFDATDRAGVRAWARERANASASSVLAVVWVDPPEGVGRHATAHTGSMLVEAGERGRPGMTSVQEYVLGPDGPQPTGPAVVGPVAPLL
;
A
#
# COMPACT_ATOMS: atom_id res chain seq x y z
N ALA A 1 0.97 -25.05 21.77
CA ALA A 1 1.10 -24.79 20.33
C ALA A 1 0.60 -23.38 20.11
N LEU A 2 1.45 -22.47 19.66
CA LEU A 2 1.02 -21.12 19.28
C LEU A 2 0.30 -21.28 17.94
N GLU A 3 -0.99 -20.98 17.92
CA GLU A 3 -1.79 -20.90 16.69
C GLU A 3 -1.15 -19.85 15.78
N VAL A 4 -0.74 -20.28 14.59
CA VAL A 4 -0.36 -19.37 13.51
C VAL A 4 -1.66 -18.69 13.07
N VAL A 5 -1.91 -17.48 13.56
CA VAL A 5 -3.02 -16.65 13.10
C VAL A 5 -2.70 -16.28 11.66
N ALA A 6 -3.44 -16.82 10.70
CA ALA A 6 -3.29 -16.46 9.30
C ALA A 6 -3.41 -14.94 9.15
N ALA A 7 -2.39 -14.30 8.55
CA ALA A 7 -2.28 -12.86 8.38
C ALA A 7 -3.18 -12.33 7.25
N GLY A 8 -4.48 -12.65 7.32
CA GLY A 8 -5.48 -12.22 6.36
C GLY A 8 -6.58 -11.36 7.00
N PRO A 9 -7.39 -10.66 6.19
CA PRO A 9 -8.59 -10.01 6.68
C PRO A 9 -9.52 -11.04 7.34
N ARG A 10 -10.02 -10.74 8.54
CA ARG A 10 -11.09 -11.51 9.19
C ARG A 10 -12.39 -10.73 9.17
N ASP A 11 -13.52 -11.40 9.23
CA ASP A 11 -14.78 -10.70 9.42
C ASP A 11 -14.79 -9.97 10.78
N LEU A 12 -15.48 -8.83 10.82
CA LEU A 12 -15.78 -8.16 12.08
C LEU A 12 -16.73 -9.03 12.92
N THR A 13 -16.52 -9.03 14.22
CA THR A 13 -17.50 -9.56 15.17
C THR A 13 -18.75 -8.66 15.18
N SER A 14 -19.88 -9.19 15.66
CA SER A 14 -21.12 -8.41 15.76
C SER A 14 -20.98 -7.18 16.67
N GLU A 15 -20.14 -7.26 17.70
CA GLU A 15 -19.86 -6.13 18.60
C GLU A 15 -19.03 -5.05 17.90
N GLU A 16 -17.99 -5.44 17.15
CA GLU A 16 -17.18 -4.50 16.36
C GLU A 16 -18.01 -3.81 15.28
N LEU A 17 -18.89 -4.56 14.60
CA LEU A 17 -19.80 -4.01 13.61
C LEU A 17 -20.78 -3.01 14.23
N ALA A 18 -21.36 -3.32 15.40
CA ALA A 18 -22.26 -2.41 16.10
C ALA A 18 -21.56 -1.10 16.52
N LEU A 19 -20.31 -1.17 16.97
CA LEU A 19 -19.52 0.03 17.29
C LEU A 19 -19.26 0.87 16.04
N LEU A 20 -18.95 0.23 14.91
CA LEU A 20 -18.78 0.89 13.64
C LEU A 20 -20.07 1.58 13.17
N GLU A 21 -21.22 0.92 13.28
CA GLU A 21 -22.52 1.50 12.93
C GLU A 21 -22.85 2.73 13.79
N VAL A 22 -22.58 2.68 15.10
CA VAL A 22 -22.78 3.83 16.00
C VAL A 22 -21.89 5.01 15.59
N ALA A 23 -20.63 4.74 15.26
CA ALA A 23 -19.68 5.74 14.77
C ALA A 23 -20.19 6.41 13.48
N VAL A 24 -20.63 5.60 12.51
CA VAL A 24 -21.13 6.08 11.22
C VAL A 24 -22.44 6.84 11.36
N ALA A 25 -23.33 6.40 12.26
CA ALA A 25 -24.58 7.10 12.53
C ALA A 25 -24.35 8.52 13.06
N ARG A 26 -23.29 8.75 13.85
CA ARG A 26 -22.91 10.10 14.29
C ARG A 26 -22.51 10.97 13.10
N VAL A 27 -21.73 10.44 12.17
CA VAL A 27 -21.34 11.18 10.94
C VAL A 27 -22.56 11.49 10.09
N ARG A 28 -23.44 10.51 9.84
CA ARG A 28 -24.72 10.74 9.13
C ARG A 28 -25.58 11.80 9.81
N GLY A 29 -25.60 11.86 11.15
CA GLY A 29 -26.29 12.91 11.88
C GLY A 29 -25.77 14.33 11.61
N LEU A 30 -24.51 14.48 11.17
CA LEU A 30 -23.88 15.77 10.90
C LEU A 30 -23.98 16.22 9.44
N ILE A 31 -24.00 15.28 8.48
CA ILE A 31 -23.96 15.60 7.04
C ILE A 31 -25.12 15.02 6.23
N GLY A 32 -25.97 14.18 6.82
CA GLY A 32 -26.99 13.44 6.09
C GLY A 32 -26.39 12.25 5.32
N PRO A 33 -26.76 12.04 4.04
CA PRO A 33 -26.16 11.02 3.18
C PRO A 33 -24.62 11.12 3.14
N LEU A 34 -23.93 9.98 3.07
CA LEU A 34 -22.47 9.89 3.06
C LEU A 34 -21.89 10.17 1.67
N GLU A 35 -22.31 11.26 1.04
CA GLU A 35 -21.84 11.66 -0.27
C GLU A 35 -20.42 12.27 -0.19
N PRO A 36 -19.58 12.13 -1.24
CA PRO A 36 -18.21 12.63 -1.25
C PRO A 36 -18.11 14.12 -0.88
N ILE A 37 -19.03 14.95 -1.37
CA ILE A 37 -19.08 16.39 -1.09
C ILE A 37 -19.35 16.65 0.39
N GLY A 38 -20.30 15.92 1.00
CA GLY A 38 -20.64 16.07 2.40
C GLY A 38 -19.51 15.62 3.33
N LEU A 39 -18.88 14.48 3.02
CA LEU A 39 -17.72 13.96 3.74
C LEU A 39 -16.52 14.91 3.64
N GLY A 40 -16.22 15.44 2.44
CA GLY A 40 -15.18 16.43 2.23
C GLY A 40 -15.43 17.71 3.03
N ALA A 41 -16.64 18.25 3.00
CA ALA A 41 -17.00 19.45 3.76
C ALA A 41 -16.96 19.22 5.29
N LEU A 42 -17.29 18.02 5.78
CA LEU A 42 -17.09 17.66 7.18
C LEU A 42 -15.60 17.62 7.54
N TRP A 43 -14.79 16.96 6.70
CA TRP A 43 -13.36 16.87 6.90
C TRP A 43 -12.71 18.25 7.01
N SER A 44 -12.96 19.17 6.06
CA SER A 44 -12.39 20.52 6.10
C SER A 44 -12.81 21.30 7.36
N ARG A 45 -14.06 21.12 7.83
CA ARG A 45 -14.53 21.73 9.10
C ARG A 45 -13.83 21.13 10.32
N LEU A 46 -13.66 19.81 10.37
CA LEU A 46 -12.95 19.13 11.45
C LEU A 46 -11.49 19.56 11.49
N LEU A 47 -10.85 19.71 10.34
CA LEU A 47 -9.50 20.26 10.28
C LEU A 47 -9.46 21.65 10.92
N GLN A 48 -10.40 22.55 10.63
CA GLN A 48 -10.41 23.90 11.19
C GLN A 48 -10.69 23.95 12.70
N ALA A 49 -11.50 23.03 13.22
CA ALA A 49 -12.03 23.09 14.59
C ALA A 49 -11.24 22.25 15.61
N ALA A 50 -10.59 21.16 15.18
CA ALA A 50 -10.00 20.20 16.10
C ALA A 50 -8.54 20.51 16.42
N ASP A 51 -8.14 20.11 17.63
CA ASP A 51 -6.72 19.98 17.98
C ASP A 51 -6.11 18.87 17.13
N SER A 52 -4.97 19.17 16.48
CA SER A 52 -4.21 18.22 15.66
C SER A 52 -3.80 16.94 16.41
N THR A 53 -3.78 16.97 17.75
CA THR A 53 -3.37 15.85 18.59
C THR A 53 -4.47 14.82 18.85
N ASP A 54 -5.75 15.14 18.61
CA ASP A 54 -6.86 14.21 18.74
C ASP A 54 -7.18 13.52 17.39
N PRO A 55 -6.88 12.22 17.23
CA PRO A 55 -7.16 11.51 15.99
C PRO A 55 -8.60 10.96 15.89
N GLU A 56 -9.40 11.07 16.94
CA GLU A 56 -10.75 10.49 16.99
C GLU A 56 -11.65 10.97 15.83
N PRO A 57 -11.67 12.26 15.45
CA PRO A 57 -12.45 12.72 14.30
C PRO A 57 -12.08 12.02 12.99
N ALA A 58 -10.79 11.74 12.78
CA ALA A 58 -10.30 11.08 11.58
C ALA A 58 -10.76 9.63 11.48
N ARG A 59 -10.82 8.92 12.61
CA ARG A 59 -11.35 7.54 12.65
C ARG A 59 -12.82 7.51 12.22
N PHE A 60 -13.63 8.43 12.73
CA PHE A 60 -15.05 8.50 12.36
C PHE A 60 -15.26 8.80 10.88
N VAL A 61 -14.49 9.73 10.31
CA VAL A 61 -14.56 10.00 8.87
C VAL A 61 -14.11 8.79 8.04
N GLY A 62 -13.03 8.10 8.45
CA GLY A 62 -12.58 6.87 7.79
C GLY A 62 -13.65 5.76 7.80
N MET A 63 -14.34 5.57 8.93
CA MET A 63 -15.47 4.62 9.03
C MET A 63 -16.65 5.03 8.13
N ALA A 64 -16.94 6.33 8.04
CA ALA A 64 -17.99 6.83 7.15
C ALA A 64 -17.63 6.67 5.67
N ILE A 65 -16.37 6.89 5.29
CA ILE A 65 -15.85 6.62 3.93
C ILE A 65 -16.00 5.14 3.59
N GLY A 66 -15.60 4.23 4.47
CA GLY A 66 -15.80 2.80 4.22
C GLY A 66 -17.27 2.42 4.05
N THR A 67 -18.16 3.03 4.84
CA THR A 67 -19.61 2.79 4.67
C THR A 67 -20.13 3.36 3.35
N ALA A 68 -19.62 4.49 2.90
CA ALA A 68 -19.96 5.04 1.58
C ALA A 68 -19.52 4.09 0.45
N LEU A 69 -18.39 3.39 0.59
CA LEU A 69 -17.98 2.36 -0.36
C LEU A 69 -18.94 1.16 -0.36
N LEU A 70 -19.39 0.69 0.81
CA LEU A 70 -20.38 -0.38 0.94
C LEU A 70 -21.75 0.00 0.34
N ASP A 71 -22.15 1.27 0.44
CA ASP A 71 -23.40 1.77 -0.15
C ASP A 71 -23.36 1.72 -1.70
N VAL A 72 -22.17 1.73 -2.31
CA VAL A 72 -21.97 1.77 -3.77
C VAL A 72 -21.58 0.42 -4.36
N GLU A 73 -20.72 -0.35 -3.67
CA GLU A 73 -20.24 -1.66 -4.13
C GLU A 73 -20.93 -2.80 -3.33
N PRO A 74 -21.91 -3.51 -3.91
CA PRO A 74 -22.73 -4.47 -3.18
C PRO A 74 -21.98 -5.69 -2.64
N SER A 75 -20.83 -6.03 -3.24
CA SER A 75 -19.97 -7.12 -2.74
C SER A 75 -18.98 -6.67 -1.67
N ALA A 76 -18.92 -5.37 -1.37
CA ALA A 76 -18.04 -4.84 -0.36
C ALA A 76 -18.54 -5.19 1.05
N ARG A 77 -17.60 -5.50 1.95
CA ARG A 77 -17.88 -5.76 3.36
C ARG A 77 -16.75 -5.25 4.25
N TRP A 78 -17.11 -5.01 5.51
CA TRP A 78 -16.15 -4.69 6.55
C TRP A 78 -15.39 -5.93 7.02
N VAL A 79 -14.10 -5.75 7.22
CA VAL A 79 -13.19 -6.74 7.79
C VAL A 79 -12.29 -6.09 8.83
N ALA A 80 -11.80 -6.88 9.78
CA ALA A 80 -10.70 -6.52 10.65
C ALA A 80 -9.40 -6.92 9.95
N TYR A 81 -8.55 -5.93 9.65
CA TYR A 81 -7.22 -6.17 9.11
C TYR A 81 -6.17 -6.00 10.21
N PHE A 82 -5.28 -6.97 10.36
CA PHE A 82 -4.22 -6.92 11.36
C PHE A 82 -3.04 -6.10 10.85
N GLY A 83 -2.91 -4.87 11.36
CA GLY A 83 -1.79 -3.98 11.07
C GLY A 83 -0.80 -3.87 12.25
N PRO A 84 0.29 -3.12 12.08
CA PRO A 84 1.32 -2.92 13.12
C PRO A 84 0.77 -2.29 14.41
N ASN A 85 -0.37 -1.60 14.33
CA ASN A 85 -1.04 -0.96 15.47
C ASN A 85 -2.26 -1.77 15.96
N GLY A 86 -2.35 -3.05 15.58
CA GLY A 86 -3.47 -3.94 15.90
C GLY A 86 -4.55 -3.96 14.81
N PHE A 87 -5.71 -4.51 15.17
CA PHE A 87 -6.84 -4.63 14.25
C PHE A 87 -7.39 -3.26 13.87
N THR A 88 -7.46 -3.01 12.57
CA THR A 88 -8.04 -1.80 11.99
C THR A 88 -9.19 -2.19 11.06
N PRO A 89 -10.37 -1.56 11.17
CA PRO A 89 -11.45 -1.75 10.22
C PRO A 89 -11.01 -1.37 8.80
N ALA A 90 -11.27 -2.26 7.85
CA ALA A 90 -10.99 -2.07 6.43
C ALA A 90 -12.14 -2.62 5.59
N VAL A 91 -12.14 -2.29 4.30
CA VAL A 91 -13.16 -2.73 3.34
C VAL A 91 -12.52 -3.66 2.31
N VAL A 92 -13.14 -4.81 2.06
CA VAL A 92 -12.79 -5.72 0.95
C VAL A 92 -14.03 -5.96 0.11
N SER A 93 -13.85 -6.44 -1.12
CA SER A 93 -14.93 -6.94 -1.98
C SER A 93 -14.82 -8.45 -2.16
N ASP A 94 -15.88 -9.09 -2.67
CA ASP A 94 -15.80 -10.51 -3.08
C ASP A 94 -14.84 -10.72 -4.26
N VAL A 95 -14.64 -9.68 -5.08
CA VAL A 95 -13.68 -9.69 -6.18
C VAL A 95 -12.24 -9.69 -5.66
N ARG A 96 -11.96 -8.94 -4.58
CA ARG A 96 -10.63 -8.77 -4.00
C ARG A 96 -10.63 -9.00 -2.48
N PRO A 97 -10.87 -10.24 -2.02
CA PRO A 97 -11.05 -10.54 -0.59
C PRO A 97 -9.77 -10.41 0.23
N LEU A 98 -8.60 -10.36 -0.41
CA LEU A 98 -7.28 -10.26 0.23
C LEU A 98 -6.61 -8.88 0.04
N ALA A 99 -7.25 -7.94 -0.67
CA ALA A 99 -6.70 -6.61 -0.95
C ALA A 99 -7.56 -5.51 -0.30
N PRO A 100 -7.46 -5.33 1.03
CA PRO A 100 -8.32 -4.40 1.77
C PRO A 100 -8.00 -2.93 1.47
N VAL A 101 -9.05 -2.12 1.33
CA VAL A 101 -8.98 -0.66 1.39
C VAL A 101 -8.91 -0.24 2.86
N LEU A 102 -7.79 0.36 3.26
CA LEU A 102 -7.47 0.70 4.66
C LEU A 102 -8.03 2.06 5.08
N VAL A 103 -9.32 2.31 4.84
CA VAL A 103 -10.00 3.61 4.99
C VAL A 103 -9.73 4.36 6.31
N VAL A 104 -9.66 3.64 7.44
CA VAL A 104 -9.39 4.25 8.74
C VAL A 104 -7.91 4.65 8.87
N ALA A 105 -6.98 3.79 8.46
CA ALA A 105 -5.56 4.10 8.49
C ALA A 105 -5.22 5.27 7.55
N ASP A 106 -5.86 5.29 6.38
CA ASP A 106 -5.76 6.35 5.38
C ASP A 106 -6.25 7.71 5.89
N ALA A 107 -7.42 7.74 6.53
CA ALA A 107 -7.94 8.97 7.14
C ALA A 107 -7.00 9.45 8.27
N MET A 108 -6.50 8.53 9.09
CA MET A 108 -5.55 8.83 10.17
C MET A 108 -4.22 9.40 9.67
N ALA A 109 -3.71 8.92 8.53
CA ALA A 109 -2.51 9.48 7.90
C ALA A 109 -2.76 10.92 7.45
N ARG A 110 -3.88 11.15 6.76
CA ARG A 110 -4.25 12.47 6.24
C ARG A 110 -4.58 13.47 7.34
N TRP A 111 -5.05 13.01 8.50
CA TRP A 111 -5.23 13.84 9.68
C TRP A 111 -3.92 14.41 10.21
N ARG A 112 -2.92 13.53 10.38
CA ARG A 112 -1.59 13.90 10.86
C ARG A 112 -0.93 14.93 9.95
N GLU A 113 -1.14 14.78 8.65
CA GLU A 113 -0.62 15.69 7.62
C GLU A 113 -1.49 16.91 7.39
N ARG A 114 -2.68 16.96 7.99
CA ARG A 114 -3.65 18.05 7.79
C ARG A 114 -4.07 18.21 6.32
N ALA A 115 -4.06 17.11 5.57
CA ALA A 115 -4.36 17.11 4.13
C ALA A 115 -5.84 17.37 3.88
N ASP A 116 -6.17 18.33 3.02
CA ASP A 116 -7.54 18.68 2.62
C ASP A 116 -7.82 18.27 1.17
N GLY A 117 -9.10 18.23 0.77
CA GLY A 117 -9.51 18.01 -0.63
C GLY A 117 -9.30 16.60 -1.20
N TRP A 118 -8.95 15.61 -0.37
CA TRP A 118 -8.59 14.26 -0.82
C TRP A 118 -9.78 13.29 -0.95
N VAL A 119 -10.89 13.54 -0.26
CA VAL A 119 -11.96 12.55 -0.03
C VAL A 119 -12.58 12.03 -1.33
N GLY A 120 -12.85 12.93 -2.30
CA GLY A 120 -13.46 12.54 -3.57
C GLY A 120 -12.57 11.61 -4.40
N ALA A 121 -11.34 12.04 -4.68
CA ALA A 121 -10.37 11.25 -5.44
C ALA A 121 -10.05 9.91 -4.76
N TYR A 122 -10.03 9.90 -3.42
CA TYR A 122 -9.84 8.66 -2.66
C TYR A 122 -11.01 7.69 -2.83
N LEU A 123 -12.26 8.16 -2.72
CA LEU A 123 -13.44 7.31 -2.95
C LEU A 123 -13.46 6.73 -4.36
N ASP A 124 -13.15 7.53 -5.37
CA ASP A 124 -13.08 7.08 -6.77
C ASP A 124 -12.01 5.99 -6.95
N GLY A 125 -10.80 6.22 -6.42
CA GLY A 125 -9.70 5.25 -6.49
C GLY A 125 -9.96 3.98 -5.68
N ALA A 126 -10.53 4.10 -4.48
CA ALA A 126 -10.88 2.97 -3.62
C ALA A 126 -12.00 2.12 -4.24
N LEU A 127 -13.01 2.74 -4.87
CA LEU A 127 -14.05 2.02 -5.57
C LEU A 127 -13.48 1.28 -6.78
N ALA A 128 -12.68 1.97 -7.61
CA ALA A 128 -11.99 1.35 -8.74
C ALA A 128 -11.15 0.14 -8.29
N HIS A 129 -10.43 0.27 -7.17
CA HIS A 129 -9.69 -0.82 -6.56
C HIS A 129 -10.60 -2.00 -6.19
N LEU A 130 -11.73 -1.76 -5.52
CA LEU A 130 -12.64 -2.83 -5.08
C LEU A 130 -13.30 -3.61 -6.24
N VAL A 131 -13.56 -2.95 -7.37
CA VAL A 131 -14.25 -3.56 -8.52
C VAL A 131 -13.31 -4.09 -9.60
N HIS A 132 -12.02 -3.74 -9.53
CA HIS A 132 -11.03 -4.21 -10.49
C HIS A 132 -10.95 -5.73 -10.45
N THR A 133 -11.21 -6.38 -11.58
CA THR A 133 -11.00 -7.82 -11.70
C THR A 133 -9.50 -8.03 -11.90
N PRO A 134 -8.83 -8.83 -11.08
CA PRO A 134 -7.41 -9.13 -11.29
C PRO A 134 -7.26 -9.69 -12.71
N GLY A 135 -6.58 -8.94 -13.58
CA GLY A 135 -6.15 -9.46 -14.86
C GLY A 135 -4.97 -10.41 -14.66
N ASP A 136 -4.72 -11.29 -15.64
CA ASP A 136 -3.48 -12.09 -15.72
C ASP A 136 -2.28 -11.13 -15.88
N GLY A 137 -1.79 -10.57 -14.78
CA GLY A 137 -0.66 -9.64 -14.76
C GLY A 137 -0.73 -8.50 -13.75
N ASP A 138 -1.87 -8.30 -13.07
CA ASP A 138 -1.95 -7.33 -11.96
C ASP A 138 -1.71 -8.05 -10.62
N ASP A 139 -0.70 -7.55 -9.90
CA ASP A 139 -0.12 -8.06 -8.66
C ASP A 139 -1.10 -7.96 -7.46
N ASP A 140 -2.20 -8.73 -7.52
CA ASP A 140 -3.18 -8.97 -6.45
C ASP A 140 -2.75 -10.12 -5.53
N GLU A 141 -1.45 -10.38 -5.47
CA GLU A 141 -0.94 -11.37 -4.56
C GLU A 141 -1.03 -10.87 -3.11
N PRO A 142 -1.41 -11.74 -2.16
CA PRO A 142 -1.56 -11.36 -0.76
C PRO A 142 -0.30 -10.68 -0.24
N TRP A 143 -0.48 -9.49 0.34
CA TRP A 143 0.57 -8.76 1.00
C TRP A 143 0.78 -9.31 2.41
N TYR A 144 1.96 -9.87 2.64
CA TYR A 144 2.41 -10.48 3.88
C TYR A 144 3.11 -9.49 4.81
N ALA A 145 3.03 -9.78 6.11
CA ALA A 145 3.66 -8.98 7.16
C ALA A 145 5.18 -9.18 7.19
N THR A 146 5.67 -10.38 6.84
CA THR A 146 7.10 -10.68 6.74
C THR A 146 7.40 -11.54 5.51
N VAL A 147 8.65 -11.52 5.08
CA VAL A 147 9.16 -12.35 3.96
C VAL A 147 9.02 -13.86 4.26
N ASP A 148 9.03 -14.24 5.53
CA ASP A 148 8.88 -15.64 5.96
C ASP A 148 7.46 -16.17 5.81
N ASP A 149 6.48 -15.28 5.69
CA ASP A 149 5.07 -15.66 5.52
C ASP A 149 4.71 -15.96 4.05
N LEU A 150 5.64 -15.76 3.11
CA LEU A 150 5.43 -16.06 1.69
C LEU A 150 5.21 -17.57 1.46
N PRO A 151 4.34 -17.98 0.51
CA PRO A 151 4.09 -19.40 0.21
C PRO A 151 5.37 -20.15 -0.19
N GLU A 152 6.24 -19.46 -0.92
CA GLU A 152 7.59 -19.91 -1.27
C GLU A 152 8.60 -18.85 -0.84
N PRO A 153 9.17 -18.95 0.38
CA PRO A 153 10.06 -17.92 0.88
C PRO A 153 11.30 -17.78 -0.03
N PRO A 154 11.68 -16.54 -0.39
CA PRO A 154 12.86 -16.28 -1.19
C PRO A 154 14.12 -16.68 -0.43
N THR A 155 15.18 -17.01 -1.18
CA THR A 155 16.49 -17.34 -0.60
C THR A 155 17.08 -16.16 0.14
N GLN A 156 18.02 -16.43 1.05
CA GLN A 156 18.75 -15.37 1.76
C GLN A 156 19.44 -14.41 0.77
N GLN A 157 19.95 -14.92 -0.34
CA GLN A 157 20.59 -14.09 -1.37
C GLN A 157 19.63 -13.09 -2.00
N VAL A 158 18.39 -13.49 -2.31
CA VAL A 158 17.35 -12.59 -2.83
C VAL A 158 16.96 -11.56 -1.78
N ARG A 159 16.84 -11.95 -0.50
CA ARG A 159 16.52 -11.04 0.60
C ARG A 159 17.60 -9.99 0.83
N ASP A 160 18.86 -10.41 0.85
CA ASP A 160 20.00 -9.51 1.01
C ASP A 160 20.08 -8.52 -0.16
N LEU A 161 19.85 -9.00 -1.40
CA LEU A 161 19.82 -8.14 -2.57
C LEU A 161 18.66 -7.14 -2.52
N ALA A 162 17.47 -7.58 -2.12
CA ALA A 162 16.31 -6.71 -1.94
C ALA A 162 16.57 -5.62 -0.88
N ALA A 163 17.22 -5.96 0.23
CA ALA A 163 17.58 -5.00 1.27
C ALA A 163 18.62 -3.98 0.79
N VAL A 164 19.64 -4.41 0.04
CA VAL A 164 20.62 -3.50 -0.58
C VAL A 164 19.93 -2.58 -1.59
N ALA A 165 19.08 -3.14 -2.45
CA ALA A 165 18.33 -2.39 -3.46
C ALA A 165 17.40 -1.35 -2.83
N ALA A 166 16.71 -1.72 -1.74
CA ALA A 166 15.90 -0.81 -0.95
C ALA A 166 16.73 0.35 -0.35
N GLY A 167 17.92 0.05 0.18
CA GLY A 167 18.84 1.07 0.70
C GLY A 167 19.29 2.07 -0.38
N ILE A 168 19.57 1.59 -1.59
CA ILE A 168 19.93 2.44 -2.73
C ILE A 168 18.75 3.30 -3.17
N GLY A 169 17.55 2.73 -3.27
CA GLY A 169 16.36 3.46 -3.70
C GLY A 169 15.93 4.52 -2.70
N LEU A 170 16.08 4.23 -1.41
CA LEU A 170 15.87 5.24 -0.38
C LEU A 170 16.90 6.37 -0.53
N GLN A 171 18.17 6.10 -0.82
CA GLN A 171 19.16 7.17 -1.01
C GLN A 171 18.90 8.03 -2.25
N SER A 172 18.20 7.53 -3.27
CA SER A 172 17.84 8.29 -4.47
C SER A 172 16.46 8.96 -4.38
N ALA A 173 15.68 8.68 -3.34
CA ALA A 173 14.37 9.25 -3.12
C ALA A 173 14.37 10.79 -2.96
N GLY A 174 13.28 11.42 -3.39
CA GLY A 174 13.15 12.88 -3.45
C GLY A 174 13.68 13.52 -4.74
N SER A 175 14.08 12.70 -5.72
CA SER A 175 14.32 13.09 -7.10
C SER A 175 13.07 12.80 -7.97
N GLU A 176 13.15 13.02 -9.29
CA GLU A 176 12.06 12.63 -10.20
C GLU A 176 11.81 11.11 -10.13
N PRO A 177 10.57 10.64 -10.34
CA PRO A 177 10.26 9.21 -10.42
C PRO A 177 11.19 8.47 -11.37
N HIS A 178 11.80 7.39 -10.89
CA HIS A 178 12.78 6.64 -11.65
C HIS A 178 12.81 5.17 -11.25
N ALA A 179 13.42 4.34 -12.11
CA ALA A 179 13.64 2.93 -11.84
C ALA A 179 15.08 2.52 -12.13
N PHE A 180 15.54 1.44 -11.52
CA PHE A 180 16.88 0.90 -11.76
C PHE A 180 16.98 -0.59 -11.40
N ALA A 181 18.02 -1.24 -11.93
CA ALA A 181 18.32 -2.63 -11.66
C ALA A 181 19.56 -2.75 -10.75
N VAL A 182 19.49 -3.68 -9.81
CA VAL A 182 20.57 -4.02 -8.89
C VAL A 182 20.94 -5.49 -9.09
N LEU A 183 22.22 -5.72 -9.36
CA LEU A 183 22.81 -7.05 -9.48
C LEU A 183 23.79 -7.28 -8.31
N PRO A 184 24.16 -8.53 -7.98
CA PRO A 184 25.17 -8.80 -6.97
C PRO A 184 26.51 -8.14 -7.32
N GLY A 185 27.09 -7.43 -6.34
CA GLY A 185 28.34 -6.70 -6.51
C GLY A 185 28.14 -5.18 -6.46
N PRO A 186 29.14 -4.38 -6.85
CA PRO A 186 29.05 -2.92 -6.82
C PRO A 186 28.20 -2.35 -7.98
N ASP A 187 27.63 -3.20 -8.83
CA ASP A 187 27.02 -2.81 -10.09
C ASP A 187 25.54 -2.44 -9.92
N VAL A 188 25.30 -1.15 -9.68
CA VAL A 188 23.99 -0.53 -9.82
C VAL A 188 23.89 0.05 -11.23
N THR A 189 22.89 -0.38 -12.00
CA THR A 189 22.65 0.18 -13.34
C THR A 189 21.32 0.93 -13.33
N SER A 190 21.35 2.22 -13.65
CA SER A 190 20.14 3.02 -13.81
C SER A 190 19.36 2.63 -15.07
N CYS A 191 18.03 2.56 -14.97
CA CYS A 191 17.17 2.30 -16.12
C CYS A 191 17.10 3.56 -17.01
N PRO A 192 17.26 3.44 -18.33
CA PRO A 192 17.15 4.59 -19.23
C PRO A 192 15.69 4.90 -19.64
N PHE A 193 14.73 4.11 -19.18
CA PHE A 193 13.32 4.21 -19.56
C PHE A 193 12.50 5.01 -18.54
N ASP A 194 11.32 5.44 -18.97
CA ASP A 194 10.31 6.00 -18.08
C ASP A 194 9.91 4.95 -17.01
N ALA A 195 9.91 5.36 -15.75
CA ALA A 195 9.55 4.50 -14.61
C ALA A 195 8.09 4.03 -14.64
N THR A 196 7.24 4.66 -15.44
CA THR A 196 5.86 4.22 -15.69
C THR A 196 5.77 2.86 -16.41
N ASP A 197 6.73 2.52 -17.27
CA ASP A 197 6.71 1.28 -18.07
C ASP A 197 7.33 0.09 -17.31
N ARG A 198 6.60 -0.47 -16.33
CA ARG A 198 7.09 -1.60 -15.52
C ARG A 198 7.51 -2.80 -16.36
N ALA A 199 6.76 -3.12 -17.42
CA ALA A 199 7.08 -4.25 -18.29
C ALA A 199 8.40 -4.01 -19.04
N GLY A 200 8.59 -2.81 -19.58
CA GLY A 200 9.84 -2.39 -20.21
C GLY A 200 11.03 -2.39 -19.25
N VAL A 201 10.86 -1.86 -18.03
CA VAL A 201 11.90 -1.87 -16.99
C VAL A 201 12.26 -3.31 -16.59
N ARG A 202 11.27 -4.18 -16.34
CA ARG A 202 11.50 -5.61 -16.00
C ARG A 202 12.25 -6.31 -17.14
N ALA A 203 11.84 -6.10 -18.40
CA ALA A 203 12.49 -6.71 -19.56
C ALA A 203 13.95 -6.26 -19.72
N TRP A 204 14.21 -4.95 -19.58
CA TRP A 204 15.56 -4.39 -19.62
C TRP A 204 16.45 -4.91 -18.49
N ALA A 205 15.92 -4.96 -17.27
CA ALA A 205 16.65 -5.47 -16.11
C ALA A 205 17.02 -6.95 -16.28
N ARG A 206 16.12 -7.75 -16.87
CA ARG A 206 16.37 -9.16 -17.23
C ARG A 206 17.47 -9.28 -18.29
N GLU A 207 17.48 -8.43 -19.30
CA GLU A 207 18.55 -8.40 -20.31
C GLU A 207 19.92 -8.12 -19.66
N ARG A 208 19.97 -7.17 -18.71
CA ARG A 208 21.19 -6.86 -17.95
C ARG A 208 21.67 -8.02 -17.08
N ALA A 209 20.76 -8.65 -16.35
CA ALA A 209 21.08 -9.83 -15.55
C ALA A 209 21.64 -10.97 -16.43
N ASN A 210 21.05 -11.17 -17.61
CA ASN A 210 21.52 -12.18 -18.56
C ASN A 210 22.91 -11.83 -19.13
N ALA A 211 23.15 -10.57 -19.50
CA ALA A 211 24.45 -10.12 -20.01
C ALA A 211 25.58 -10.29 -18.99
N SER A 212 25.28 -10.08 -17.70
CA SER A 212 26.22 -10.27 -16.59
C SER A 212 26.24 -11.70 -16.04
N ALA A 213 25.51 -12.63 -16.66
CA ALA A 213 25.34 -14.02 -16.19
C ALA A 213 24.89 -14.13 -14.72
N SER A 214 24.16 -13.13 -14.20
CA SER A 214 23.67 -13.13 -12.83
C SER A 214 22.55 -14.17 -12.66
N SER A 215 22.53 -14.82 -11.50
CA SER A 215 21.46 -15.74 -11.09
C SER A 215 20.36 -15.05 -10.29
N VAL A 216 20.59 -13.81 -9.84
CA VAL A 216 19.64 -12.99 -9.07
C VAL A 216 19.57 -11.57 -9.61
N LEU A 217 18.43 -10.93 -9.42
CA LEU A 217 18.16 -9.56 -9.87
C LEU A 217 17.23 -8.90 -8.87
N ALA A 218 17.46 -7.62 -8.60
CA ALA A 218 16.45 -6.74 -8.02
C ALA A 218 16.15 -5.56 -8.96
N VAL A 219 14.90 -5.15 -9.03
CA VAL A 219 14.42 -3.97 -9.75
C VAL A 219 13.78 -3.06 -8.72
N VAL A 220 14.13 -1.78 -8.78
CA VAL A 220 13.62 -0.76 -7.86
C VAL A 220 12.87 0.28 -8.65
N TRP A 221 11.71 0.68 -8.17
CA TRP A 221 10.99 1.87 -8.59
C TRP A 221 10.88 2.82 -7.41
N VAL A 222 11.29 4.06 -7.60
CA VAL A 222 11.19 5.15 -6.62
C VAL A 222 10.11 6.10 -7.11
N ASP A 223 9.16 6.39 -6.21
CA ASP A 223 7.92 7.12 -6.49
C ASP A 223 7.18 6.59 -7.73
N PRO A 224 6.84 5.28 -7.77
CA PRO A 224 6.16 4.69 -8.90
C PRO A 224 4.85 5.45 -9.18
N PRO A 225 4.60 5.83 -10.44
CA PRO A 225 3.55 6.77 -10.82
C PRO A 225 2.11 6.25 -10.61
N GLU A 226 1.94 4.98 -10.27
CA GLU A 226 0.65 4.34 -10.02
C GLU A 226 0.68 3.50 -8.73
N GLY A 227 0.03 4.01 -7.67
CA GLY A 227 -0.65 3.22 -6.64
C GLY A 227 0.17 2.24 -5.78
N VAL A 228 1.49 2.16 -5.90
CA VAL A 228 2.30 1.24 -5.10
C VAL A 228 2.59 1.86 -3.75
N GLY A 229 1.64 1.76 -2.83
CA GLY A 229 1.73 2.33 -1.50
C GLY A 229 0.35 2.36 -0.87
N ARG A 230 0.29 2.16 0.45
CA ARG A 230 -0.96 2.23 1.20
C ARG A 230 -1.46 3.67 1.32
N HIS A 231 -0.59 4.67 1.16
CA HIS A 231 -0.91 6.08 1.40
C HIS A 231 -0.42 7.00 0.28
N ALA A 232 -1.29 7.30 -0.68
CA ALA A 232 -1.07 8.42 -1.62
C ALA A 232 -1.23 9.77 -0.88
N THR A 233 -0.12 10.38 -0.46
CA THR A 233 -0.08 11.76 0.07
C THR A 233 1.07 12.58 -0.51
N ALA A 234 1.00 13.92 -0.44
CA ALA A 234 1.86 14.86 -1.20
C ALA A 234 3.31 14.97 -0.70
N HIS A 235 3.65 14.39 0.45
CA HIS A 235 5.00 14.41 1.05
C HIS A 235 5.55 13.02 1.37
N THR A 236 4.80 11.99 0.96
CA THR A 236 5.11 10.59 1.24
C THR A 236 5.36 9.94 -0.08
N GLY A 237 6.60 9.51 -0.26
CA GLY A 237 7.00 8.72 -1.41
C GLY A 237 6.89 7.24 -1.11
N SER A 238 6.96 6.46 -2.17
CA SER A 238 6.99 5.01 -2.04
C SER A 238 8.06 4.40 -2.91
N MET A 239 8.57 3.27 -2.44
CA MET A 239 9.56 2.50 -3.15
C MET A 239 9.05 1.08 -3.27
N LEU A 240 9.10 0.58 -4.51
CA LEU A 240 8.81 -0.79 -4.86
C LEU A 240 10.12 -1.48 -5.18
N VAL A 241 10.39 -2.61 -4.54
CA VAL A 241 11.52 -3.48 -4.84
C VAL A 241 10.99 -4.84 -5.23
N GLU A 242 11.31 -5.29 -6.43
CA GLU A 242 11.06 -6.66 -6.88
C GLU A 242 12.39 -7.38 -6.98
N ALA A 243 12.55 -8.49 -6.27
CA ALA A 243 13.79 -9.26 -6.26
C ALA A 243 13.52 -10.74 -6.49
N GLY A 244 14.36 -11.40 -7.28
CA GLY A 244 14.15 -12.80 -7.63
C GLY A 244 15.41 -13.51 -8.08
N GLU A 245 15.30 -14.83 -8.11
CA GLU A 245 16.33 -15.73 -8.64
C GLU A 245 15.79 -16.54 -9.80
N ARG A 246 16.68 -16.94 -10.71
CA ARG A 246 16.31 -17.59 -11.97
C ARG A 246 15.44 -18.82 -11.72
N GLY A 247 14.27 -18.86 -12.38
CA GLY A 247 13.36 -20.01 -12.36
C GLY A 247 12.59 -20.21 -11.06
N ARG A 248 12.54 -19.22 -10.17
CA ARG A 248 11.71 -19.25 -8.95
C ARG A 248 10.83 -18.02 -8.83
N PRO A 249 9.72 -18.10 -8.07
CA PRO A 249 8.97 -16.93 -7.68
C PRO A 249 9.88 -15.91 -6.99
N GLY A 250 9.67 -14.63 -7.32
CA GLY A 250 10.35 -13.53 -6.68
C GLY A 250 9.64 -13.09 -5.40
N MET A 251 10.17 -12.04 -4.80
CA MET A 251 9.50 -11.25 -3.78
C MET A 251 9.33 -9.82 -4.26
N THR A 252 8.23 -9.23 -3.86
CA THR A 252 7.97 -7.80 -3.92
C THR A 252 8.07 -7.22 -2.51
N SER A 253 8.65 -6.05 -2.37
CA SER A 253 8.70 -5.30 -1.12
C SER A 253 8.33 -3.85 -1.40
N VAL A 254 7.30 -3.34 -0.74
CA VAL A 254 6.88 -1.95 -0.82
C VAL A 254 7.24 -1.24 0.48
N GLN A 255 8.03 -0.18 0.39
CA GLN A 255 8.45 0.64 1.51
C GLN A 255 8.02 2.08 1.27
N GLU A 256 7.20 2.61 2.16
CA GLU A 256 6.87 4.04 2.18
C GLU A 256 7.96 4.83 2.90
N TYR A 257 8.16 6.08 2.49
CA TYR A 257 9.10 7.00 3.09
C TYR A 257 8.57 8.43 3.13
N VAL A 258 9.09 9.23 4.07
CA VAL A 258 8.89 10.68 4.13
C VAL A 258 10.18 11.40 3.84
N LEU A 259 10.08 12.54 3.15
CA LEU A 259 11.22 13.42 2.93
C LEU A 259 11.37 14.36 4.13
N GLY A 260 12.44 14.15 4.90
CA GLY A 260 12.83 14.99 6.02
C GLY A 260 14.05 15.86 5.72
N PRO A 261 14.43 16.77 6.63
CA PRO A 261 15.63 17.60 6.50
C PRO A 261 16.93 16.76 6.46
N ASP A 262 16.92 15.57 7.06
CA ASP A 262 18.02 14.63 7.06
C ASP A 262 17.96 13.62 5.88
N GLY A 263 17.08 13.88 4.92
CA GLY A 263 16.82 13.01 3.77
C GLY A 263 15.58 12.10 3.94
N PRO A 264 15.35 11.20 2.99
CA PRO A 264 14.24 10.24 3.01
C PRO A 264 14.37 9.24 4.16
N GLN A 265 13.28 9.04 4.88
CA GLN A 265 13.20 8.13 6.03
C GLN A 265 12.00 7.20 5.90
N PRO A 266 12.14 5.88 6.16
CA PRO A 266 11.03 4.94 6.08
C PRO A 266 9.97 5.26 7.15
N THR A 267 8.69 5.16 6.79
CA THR A 267 7.56 5.51 7.68
C THR A 267 6.96 4.33 8.44
N GLY A 268 7.45 3.11 8.20
CA GLY A 268 6.91 1.88 8.78
C GLY A 268 7.58 0.63 8.21
N PRO A 269 7.10 -0.57 8.60
CA PRO A 269 7.61 -1.82 8.03
C PRO A 269 7.25 -1.93 6.55
N ALA A 270 8.16 -2.50 5.76
CA ALA A 270 7.88 -2.84 4.37
C ALA A 270 6.80 -3.93 4.29
N VAL A 271 5.98 -3.85 3.26
CA VAL A 271 4.95 -4.84 2.95
C VAL A 271 5.51 -5.78 1.88
N VAL A 272 5.36 -7.08 2.07
CA VAL A 272 6.01 -8.07 1.19
C VAL A 272 4.96 -8.87 0.42
N GLY A 273 5.09 -8.99 -0.89
CA GLY A 273 4.28 -9.85 -1.73
C GLY A 273 5.16 -10.89 -2.44
N PRO A 274 4.59 -11.96 -3.00
CA PRO A 274 5.26 -12.69 -4.05
C PRO A 274 5.36 -11.81 -5.32
N VAL A 275 6.08 -12.30 -6.32
CA VAL A 275 5.97 -11.83 -7.71
C VAL A 275 6.30 -12.97 -8.64
N ALA A 276 5.75 -12.93 -9.85
CA ALA A 276 6.14 -13.83 -10.92
C ALA A 276 7.68 -13.85 -11.11
N PRO A 277 8.25 -14.96 -11.58
CA PRO A 277 9.69 -15.07 -11.80
C PRO A 277 10.27 -13.90 -12.60
N LEU A 278 11.20 -13.16 -11.98
CA LEU A 278 11.88 -12.03 -12.60
C LEU A 278 12.91 -12.48 -13.66
N LEU A 279 13.53 -13.65 -13.45
CA LEU A 279 14.61 -14.21 -14.26
C LEU A 279 14.32 -15.62 -14.81
#